data_AF-A0A352NJ68-F1
#
_entry.id   AF-A0A352NJ68-F1
#
_cell.length_a   1.000
_cell.length_b   1.000
_cell.length_c   1.000
_cell.angle_alpha   90.00
_cell.angle_beta   90.00
_cell.angle_gamma   90.00
#
_symmetry.space_group_name_H-M   'P 1'
#
loop_
_entity.id
_entity.type
_entity.pdbx_description
1 polymer ?
#
loop_
_entity_poly.entity_id
_entity_poly.type
_entity_poly.pdbx_seq_one_letter_code
_entity_poly.pdbx_strand_id
1 'polypeptide(L)'
;MFAIIWSLKCEVSYLEAAITQLNSENASLKEQIYAQAKQILPTTKTSDDKGVDGFIFHVVQGGDCFATISERYYQEADYTSELARLNGLTIHSTLHIGQIIRVPKNKADLKNNL
;
A
#
# COMPACT_ATOMS: atom_id res chain seq x y z
N MET A 1 -5.11 33.60 -47.59
CA MET A 1 -5.71 33.91 -46.27
C MET A 1 -6.72 32.85 -45.82
N PHE A 2 -7.71 32.47 -46.64
CA PHE A 2 -8.72 31.45 -46.28
C PHE A 2 -8.20 30.03 -46.02
N ALA A 3 -7.22 29.53 -46.78
CA ALA A 3 -6.69 28.16 -46.63
C ALA A 3 -5.97 27.93 -45.29
N ILE A 4 -5.28 28.95 -44.76
CA ILE A 4 -4.58 28.89 -43.47
C ILE A 4 -5.59 28.83 -42.33
N ILE A 5 -6.66 29.62 -42.41
CA ILE A 5 -7.76 29.63 -41.43
C ILE A 5 -8.48 28.27 -41.40
N TRP A 6 -8.73 27.67 -42.57
CA TRP A 6 -9.31 26.34 -42.68
C TRP A 6 -8.41 25.25 -42.07
N SER A 7 -7.11 25.30 -42.35
CA SER A 7 -6.12 24.36 -41.80
C SER A 7 -6.07 24.41 -40.26
N LEU A 8 -6.04 25.62 -39.68
CA LEU A 8 -6.07 25.80 -38.24
C LEU A 8 -7.40 25.31 -37.62
N LYS A 9 -8.53 25.52 -38.31
CA LYS A 9 -9.83 25.01 -37.87
C LYS A 9 -9.87 23.48 -37.86
N CYS A 10 -9.25 22.84 -38.86
CA CYS A 10 -9.09 21.39 -38.92
C CYS A 10 -8.18 20.87 -37.79
N GLU A 11 -7.09 21.55 -37.50
CA GLU A 11 -6.16 21.17 -36.43
C GLU A 11 -6.83 21.26 -35.05
N VAL A 12 -7.57 22.34 -34.76
CA VAL A 12 -8.37 22.47 -33.54
C VAL A 12 -9.41 21.35 -33.43
N SER A 13 -10.11 21.04 -34.52
CA SER A 13 -11.10 19.95 -34.55
C SER A 13 -10.47 18.58 -34.28
N TYR A 14 -9.24 18.35 -34.76
CA TYR A 14 -8.50 17.12 -34.51
C TYR A 14 -8.05 17.03 -33.04
N LEU A 15 -7.55 18.13 -32.47
CA LEU A 15 -7.16 18.19 -31.06
C LEU A 15 -8.35 17.96 -30.12
N GLU A 16 -9.51 18.57 -30.41
CA GLU A 16 -10.74 18.36 -29.61
C GLU A 16 -11.23 16.90 -29.68
N ALA A 17 -11.10 16.27 -30.85
CA ALA A 17 -11.41 14.85 -31.02
C ALA A 17 -10.46 13.97 -30.19
N ALA A 18 -9.16 14.27 -30.20
CA ALA A 18 -8.16 13.54 -29.42
C ALA A 18 -8.38 13.68 -27.90
N ILE A 19 -8.74 14.88 -27.41
CA ILE A 19 -9.08 15.11 -25.99
C ILE A 19 -10.34 14.31 -25.61
N THR A 20 -11.35 14.30 -26.49
CA THR A 20 -12.58 13.54 -26.28
C THR A 20 -12.29 12.04 -26.20
N GLN A 21 -11.42 11.54 -27.08
CA GLN A 21 -10.98 10.14 -27.05
C GLN A 21 -10.21 9.82 -25.77
N LEU A 22 -9.24 10.65 -25.36
CA LEU A 22 -8.49 10.43 -24.13
C LEU A 22 -9.39 10.45 -22.89
N ASN A 23 -10.39 11.33 -22.86
CA ASN A 23 -11.37 11.37 -21.77
C ASN A 23 -12.28 10.15 -21.74
N SER A 24 -12.66 9.61 -22.91
CA SER A 24 -13.45 8.37 -22.98
C SER A 24 -12.61 7.15 -22.58
N GLU A 25 -11.34 7.09 -22.97
CA GLU A 25 -10.36 6.10 -22.52
C GLU A 25 -10.21 6.16 -21.00
N ASN A 26 -9.99 7.35 -20.44
CA ASN A 26 -9.90 7.56 -18.99
C ASN A 26 -11.18 7.14 -18.25
N ALA A 27 -12.37 7.39 -18.81
CA ALA A 27 -13.64 6.92 -18.25
C ALA A 27 -13.72 5.39 -18.27
N SER A 28 -13.37 4.76 -19.39
CA SER A 28 -13.37 3.30 -19.53
C SER A 28 -12.36 2.62 -18.60
N LEU A 29 -11.19 3.24 -18.35
CA LEU A 29 -10.17 2.74 -17.42
C LEU A 29 -10.66 2.83 -15.96
N LYS A 30 -11.35 3.91 -15.59
CA LYS A 30 -11.97 4.04 -14.26
C LYS A 30 -13.03 2.94 -14.03
N GLU A 31 -13.87 2.69 -15.03
CA GLU A 31 -14.86 1.62 -14.98
C GLU A 31 -14.21 0.23 -14.91
N GLN A 32 -13.13 0.01 -15.66
CA GLN A 32 -12.35 -1.23 -15.59
C GLN A 32 -11.73 -1.43 -14.21
N ILE A 33 -11.13 -0.40 -13.61
CA ILE A 33 -10.58 -0.45 -12.25
C ILE A 33 -11.69 -0.75 -11.23
N TYR A 34 -12.86 -0.12 -11.38
CA TYR A 34 -14.02 -0.37 -10.52
C TYR A 34 -14.54 -1.81 -10.65
N ALA A 35 -14.62 -2.33 -11.88
CA ALA A 35 -15.01 -3.70 -12.16
C ALA A 35 -13.97 -4.71 -11.65
N GLN A 36 -12.67 -4.40 -11.76
CA GLN A 36 -11.59 -5.19 -11.19
C GLN A 36 -11.68 -5.20 -9.66
N ALA A 37 -11.86 -4.04 -9.02
CA ALA A 37 -12.06 -3.93 -7.57
C ALA A 37 -13.26 -4.75 -7.07
N LYS A 38 -14.33 -4.84 -7.86
CA LYS A 38 -15.51 -5.66 -7.56
C LYS A 38 -15.25 -7.18 -7.63
N GLN A 39 -14.32 -7.62 -8.48
CA GLN A 39 -13.90 -9.02 -8.58
C GLN A 39 -12.94 -9.44 -7.46
N ILE A 40 -12.27 -8.48 -6.80
CA ILE A 40 -11.46 -8.74 -5.58
C ILE A 40 -12.34 -8.84 -4.33
N LEU A 41 -13.66 -8.95 -4.46
CA LEU A 41 -14.54 -9.21 -3.33
C LEU A 41 -14.77 -10.74 -3.17
N PRO A 42 -13.92 -11.38 -2.37
CA PRO A 42 -14.41 -12.13 -1.23
C PRO A 42 -14.01 -11.41 0.07
N THR A 43 -15.00 -11.12 0.91
CA THR A 43 -14.87 -10.80 2.34
C THR A 43 -14.25 -9.45 2.74
N THR A 44 -15.00 -8.37 2.53
CA THR A 44 -15.29 -7.51 3.69
C THR A 44 -16.35 -8.22 4.54
N LYS A 45 -15.85 -8.89 5.60
CA LYS A 45 -16.53 -9.34 6.84
C LYS A 45 -17.37 -10.63 6.82
N THR A 46 -16.77 -11.70 7.35
CA THR A 46 -17.27 -12.70 8.35
C THR A 46 -16.19 -13.80 8.37
N SER A 47 -15.29 -13.92 9.35
CA SER A 47 -15.44 -13.87 10.81
C SER A 47 -14.15 -13.37 11.45
N ASP A 48 -14.25 -12.72 12.61
CA ASP A 48 -13.19 -12.05 13.40
C ASP A 48 -12.81 -10.62 12.99
N ASP A 49 -13.76 -9.72 13.27
CA ASP A 49 -13.56 -8.27 13.39
C ASP A 49 -12.66 -7.94 14.61
N LYS A 50 -11.37 -8.28 14.51
CA LYS A 50 -10.27 -7.83 15.41
C LYS A 50 -8.92 -7.65 14.66
N GLY A 51 -8.92 -7.47 13.34
CA GLY A 51 -7.72 -7.80 12.55
C GLY A 51 -6.92 -6.67 11.91
N VAL A 52 -7.57 -5.64 11.37
CA VAL A 52 -6.87 -4.69 10.48
C VAL A 52 -6.38 -3.43 11.22
N ASP A 53 -6.99 -3.12 12.36
CA ASP A 53 -6.55 -2.06 13.27
C ASP A 53 -5.46 -2.50 14.24
N GLY A 54 -4.98 -3.74 14.14
CA GLY A 54 -4.05 -4.36 15.09
C GLY A 54 -2.57 -4.21 14.75
N PHE A 55 -2.18 -3.62 13.62
CA PHE A 55 -0.78 -3.51 13.20
C PHE A 55 -0.36 -2.08 12.87
N ILE A 56 0.91 -1.77 13.14
CA ILE A 56 1.66 -0.58 12.77
C ILE A 56 2.75 -1.03 11.79
N PHE A 57 2.97 -0.23 10.75
CA PHE A 57 4.09 -0.43 9.82
C PHE A 57 5.20 0.55 10.18
N HIS A 58 6.30 0.02 10.72
CA HIS A 58 7.48 0.81 11.10
C HIS A 58 8.50 0.82 9.97
N VAL A 59 9.06 1.98 9.66
CA VAL A 59 10.16 2.12 8.70
C VAL A 59 11.47 2.14 9.49
N VAL A 60 12.33 1.16 9.24
CA VAL A 60 13.62 0.99 9.90
C VAL A 60 14.51 2.21 9.66
N GLN A 61 15.07 2.74 10.74
CA GLN A 61 16.03 3.84 10.74
C GLN A 61 17.45 3.36 11.12
N GLY A 62 18.44 4.23 10.99
CA GLY A 62 19.81 3.91 11.38
C GLY A 62 19.90 3.60 12.88
N GLY A 63 20.43 2.42 13.22
CA GLY A 63 20.52 1.94 14.61
C GLY A 63 19.31 1.14 15.10
N ASP A 64 18.30 0.94 14.26
CA ASP A 64 17.17 0.06 14.59
C ASP A 64 17.56 -1.43 14.47
N CYS A 65 17.14 -2.21 15.45
CA CYS A 65 17.15 -3.66 15.43
C CYS A 65 15.82 -4.16 16.03
N PHE A 66 15.52 -5.45 15.91
CA PHE A 66 14.29 -6.00 16.47
C PHE A 66 14.14 -5.72 17.98
N ALA A 67 15.25 -5.71 18.73
CA ALA A 67 15.23 -5.40 20.16
C ALA A 67 14.87 -3.94 20.45
N THR A 68 15.47 -2.98 19.73
CA THR A 68 15.16 -1.55 19.94
C THR A 68 13.77 -1.19 19.42
N ILE A 69 13.29 -1.83 18.35
CA ILE A 69 11.91 -1.69 17.88
C ILE A 69 10.96 -2.28 18.92
N SER A 70 11.23 -3.48 19.42
CA SER A 70 10.44 -4.12 20.48
C SER A 70 10.34 -3.24 21.73
N GLU A 71 11.47 -2.70 22.20
CA GLU A 71 11.51 -1.81 23.35
C GLU A 71 10.74 -0.51 23.09
N ARG A 72 10.85 0.06 21.89
CA ARG A 72 10.11 1.27 21.50
C ARG A 72 8.59 1.08 21.55
N TYR A 73 8.09 -0.04 21.05
CA TYR A 73 6.64 -0.27 20.92
C TYR A 73 6.02 -0.96 22.13
N TYR A 74 6.78 -1.80 22.84
CA TYR A 74 6.26 -2.64 23.92
C TYR A 74 6.92 -2.40 25.28
N GLN A 75 7.97 -1.59 25.34
CA GLN A 75 8.80 -1.33 26.54
C GLN A 75 9.48 -2.59 27.09
N GLU A 76 9.59 -3.63 26.27
CA GLU A 76 10.13 -4.94 26.62
C GLU A 76 10.97 -5.44 25.44
N ALA A 77 12.18 -5.94 25.68
CA ALA A 77 13.05 -6.48 24.64
C ALA A 77 12.75 -7.95 24.30
N ASP A 78 11.97 -8.65 25.14
CA ASP A 78 11.70 -10.08 25.02
C ASP A 78 10.91 -10.47 23.76
N TYR A 79 10.26 -9.50 23.12
CA TYR A 79 9.48 -9.73 21.89
C TYR A 79 10.31 -9.68 20.60
N THR A 80 11.63 -9.53 20.71
CA THR A 80 12.57 -9.51 19.57
C THR A 80 12.38 -10.71 18.65
N SER A 81 12.37 -11.93 19.22
CA SER A 81 12.21 -13.18 18.46
C SER A 81 10.90 -13.24 17.73
N GLU A 82 9.85 -12.72 18.36
CA GLU A 82 8.52 -12.79 17.80
C GLU A 82 8.30 -11.80 16.68
N LEU A 83 8.83 -10.59 16.86
CA LEU A 83 8.79 -9.57 15.85
C LEU A 83 9.59 -9.99 14.60
N ALA A 84 10.73 -10.66 14.79
CA ALA A 84 11.49 -11.22 13.68
C ALA A 84 10.69 -12.27 12.92
N ARG A 85 10.13 -13.26 13.64
CA ARG A 85 9.37 -14.37 13.04
C ARG A 85 8.12 -13.89 12.32
N LEU A 86 7.38 -12.94 12.91
CA LEU A 86 6.21 -12.29 12.29
C LEU A 86 6.54 -11.66 10.93
N ASN A 87 7.76 -11.15 10.79
CA ASN A 87 8.24 -10.52 9.56
C ASN A 87 9.00 -11.48 8.64
N GLY A 88 8.96 -12.80 8.92
CA GLY A 88 9.67 -13.83 8.15
C GLY A 88 11.19 -13.73 8.24
N LEU A 89 11.68 -13.10 9.30
CA LEU A 89 13.10 -12.83 9.55
C LEU A 89 13.57 -13.61 10.78
N THR A 90 14.88 -13.67 10.96
CA THR A 90 15.49 -14.27 12.14
C THR A 90 16.01 -13.18 13.06
N ILE A 91 16.23 -13.50 14.34
CA ILE A 91 16.84 -12.57 15.31
C ILE A 91 18.22 -12.06 14.89
N HIS A 92 18.92 -12.82 14.04
CA HIS A 92 20.24 -12.48 13.51
C HIS A 92 20.17 -11.76 12.16
N SER A 93 18.97 -11.58 11.59
CA SER A 93 18.79 -10.88 10.33
C SER A 93 19.13 -9.40 10.50
N THR A 94 19.99 -8.89 9.64
CA THR A 94 20.29 -7.45 9.58
C THR A 94 19.11 -6.70 8.99
N LEU A 95 18.61 -5.70 9.71
CA LEU A 95 17.60 -4.78 9.21
C LEU A 95 18.25 -3.70 8.35
N HIS A 96 17.65 -3.43 7.20
CA HIS A 96 18.13 -2.38 6.29
C HIS A 96 17.34 -1.10 6.50
N ILE A 97 18.02 0.04 6.45
CA ILE A 97 17.37 1.35 6.56
C ILE A 97 16.34 1.50 5.44
N GLY A 98 15.13 1.97 5.77
CA GLY A 98 14.01 2.08 4.84
C GLY A 98 13.18 0.80 4.70
N GLN A 99 13.60 -0.31 5.29
CA GLN A 99 12.80 -1.55 5.34
C GLN A 99 11.53 -1.33 6.16
N ILE A 100 10.42 -1.89 5.71
CA ILE A 100 9.14 -1.81 6.42
C ILE A 100 8.94 -3.09 7.24
N ILE A 101 8.62 -2.92 8.51
CA ILE A 101 8.43 -3.99 9.49
C ILE A 101 6.99 -3.91 10.00
N ARG A 102 6.31 -5.04 10.06
CA ARG A 102 4.98 -5.19 10.67
C ARG A 102 5.13 -5.34 12.19
N VAL A 103 4.43 -4.49 12.93
CA VAL A 103 4.47 -4.43 14.40
C VAL A 103 3.05 -4.45 14.95
N PRO A 104 2.62 -5.46 15.72
CA PRO A 104 1.32 -5.44 16.38
C PRO A 104 1.14 -4.24 17.33
N LYS A 105 -0.05 -3.63 17.41
CA LYS A 105 -0.35 -2.56 18.38
C LYS A 105 -0.47 -3.10 19.80
N ASN A 106 -0.99 -4.32 19.94
CA ASN A 106 -1.19 -4.94 21.23
C ASN A 106 -0.21 -6.11 21.40
N LYS A 107 0.42 -6.18 22.59
CA LYS A 107 1.31 -7.28 22.98
C LYS A 107 0.61 -8.64 22.92
N ALA A 108 -0.68 -8.67 23.24
CA ALA A 108 -1.47 -9.91 23.20
C ALA A 108 -1.55 -10.50 21.78
N ASP A 109 -1.62 -9.64 20.76
CA ASP A 109 -1.73 -10.08 19.38
C ASP A 109 -0.41 -10.68 18.88
N LEU A 110 0.73 -10.24 19.43
CA LEU A 110 2.03 -10.78 19.10
C LEU A 110 2.18 -12.25 19.55
N LYS A 111 1.61 -12.61 20.72
CA LYS A 111 1.64 -13.98 21.26
C LYS A 111 0.65 -14.94 20.61
N ASN A 112 -0.42 -14.42 20.00
CA ASN A 112 -1.51 -15.23 19.45
C ASN A 112 -1.31 -15.59 17.97
N ASN A 113 -0.43 -14.88 17.25
CA ASN A 113 -0.12 -15.14 15.84
C ASN A 113 1.09 -16.08 15.69
N LEU A 114 1.23 -17.00 16.66
CA LEU A 114 2.41 -17.81 16.95
C LEU A 114 2.28 -19.28 16.66
#